data_AF-A0A7W9BP77-F1
#
_entry.id   AF-A0A7W9BP77-F1
#
_cell.length_a   1.000
_cell.length_b   1.000
_cell.length_c   1.000
_cell.angle_alpha   90.00
_cell.angle_beta   90.00
_cell.angle_gamma   90.00
#
_symmetry.space_group_name_H-M   'P 1'
#
loop_
_entity.id
_entity.type
_entity.pdbx_description
1 polymer ?
#
loop_
_entity_poly.entity_id
_entity_poly.type
_entity_poly.pdbx_seq_one_letter_code
_entity_poly.pdbx_strand_id
1 'polypeptide(L)'
;MGLDVGFFHGGEEVFGFQGHYDFFYHFIIKSEDAAYEDYDDFYVNSETLDHVHQRILQEIKLNNMSDKDILTEVPDNFWELDASDFALDKGETSWKELLCYYPAIIRLLQNAVRENGPLVCGYSC
;
A
#
# COMPACT_ATOMS: atom_id res chain seq x y z
N MET A 1 -1.28 15.40 -9.72
CA MET A 1 -2.04 14.20 -10.06
C MET A 1 -1.22 13.05 -9.53
N GLY A 2 -1.49 12.68 -8.28
CA GLY A 2 -0.96 11.45 -7.69
C GLY A 2 -1.79 10.28 -8.20
N LEU A 3 -1.21 9.08 -8.20
CA LEU A 3 -1.94 7.87 -8.54
C LEU A 3 -2.67 7.39 -7.29
N ASP A 4 -3.99 7.27 -7.39
CA ASP A 4 -4.85 6.76 -6.33
C ASP A 4 -4.96 5.24 -6.46
N VAL A 5 -4.95 4.55 -5.32
CA VAL A 5 -4.85 3.09 -5.25
C VAL A 5 -6.06 2.55 -4.50
N GLY A 6 -6.78 1.62 -5.12
CA GLY A 6 -7.93 0.96 -4.52
C GLY A 6 -7.72 -0.53 -4.36
N PHE A 7 -8.25 -1.10 -3.27
CA PHE A 7 -8.31 -2.53 -3.02
C PHE A 7 -9.77 -2.96 -2.92
N PHE A 8 -10.17 -3.90 -3.76
CA PHE A 8 -11.56 -4.28 -3.98
C PHE A 8 -11.81 -5.75 -3.65
N HIS A 9 -13.02 -6.07 -3.23
CA HIS A 9 -13.50 -7.45 -3.09
C HIS A 9 -14.93 -7.54 -3.63
N GLY A 10 -15.20 -8.47 -4.54
CA GLY A 10 -16.53 -8.62 -5.14
C GLY A 10 -17.04 -7.38 -5.89
N GLY A 11 -16.13 -6.48 -6.32
CA GLY A 11 -16.47 -5.21 -6.98
C GLY A 11 -16.74 -4.04 -6.04
N GLU A 12 -16.66 -4.23 -4.72
CA GLU A 12 -16.77 -3.16 -3.73
C GLU A 12 -15.38 -2.74 -3.24
N GLU A 13 -15.16 -1.44 -3.09
CA GLU A 13 -13.92 -0.91 -2.53
C GLU A 13 -13.85 -1.20 -1.03
N VAL A 14 -12.80 -1.90 -0.61
CA VAL A 14 -12.52 -2.21 0.79
C VAL A 14 -11.60 -1.15 1.38
N PHE A 15 -10.59 -0.71 0.62
CA PHE A 15 -9.66 0.34 1.02
C PHE A 15 -9.27 1.21 -0.17
N GLY A 16 -9.20 2.53 0.04
CA GLY A 16 -8.71 3.51 -0.92
C GLY A 16 -7.58 4.35 -0.32
N PHE A 17 -6.55 4.64 -1.13
CA PHE A 17 -5.36 5.38 -0.74
C PHE A 17 -5.03 6.46 -1.77
N GLN A 18 -5.09 7.73 -1.36
CA GLN A 18 -4.90 8.87 -2.26
C GLN A 18 -3.41 9.21 -2.43
N GLY A 19 -2.94 9.27 -3.68
CA GLY A 19 -1.56 9.67 -4.01
C GLY A 19 -0.45 8.71 -3.56
N HIS A 20 -0.77 7.49 -3.11
CA HIS A 20 0.18 6.52 -2.55
C HIS A 20 0.93 5.69 -3.62
N TYR A 21 1.45 6.37 -4.64
CA TYR A 21 2.10 5.74 -5.79
C TYR A 21 3.34 4.90 -5.42
N ASP A 22 4.18 5.40 -4.52
CA ASP A 22 5.38 4.68 -4.09
C ASP A 22 5.02 3.39 -3.34
N PHE A 23 3.92 3.40 -2.57
CA PHE A 23 3.40 2.18 -1.95
C PHE A 23 2.90 1.18 -2.99
N PHE A 24 2.14 1.65 -3.98
CA PHE A 24 1.59 0.85 -5.07
C PHE A 24 2.68 0.11 -5.86
N TYR A 25 3.82 0.75 -6.11
CA TYR A 25 4.92 0.13 -6.84
C TYR A 25 5.45 -1.16 -6.22
N HIS A 26 5.34 -1.32 -4.91
CA HIS A 26 5.75 -2.57 -4.26
C HIS A 26 4.88 -3.76 -4.69
N PHE A 27 3.63 -3.51 -5.08
CA PHE A 27 2.69 -4.54 -5.54
C PHE A 27 2.88 -4.91 -7.01
N ILE A 28 3.03 -3.92 -7.90
CA ILE A 28 3.16 -4.15 -9.36
C ILE A 28 4.31 -5.11 -9.65
N ILE A 29 5.43 -4.97 -8.95
CA ILE A 29 6.64 -5.76 -9.21
C ILE A 29 6.41 -7.27 -9.02
N LYS A 30 5.41 -7.67 -8.24
CA LYS A 30 5.11 -9.09 -8.01
C LYS A 30 3.87 -9.60 -8.74
N SER A 31 3.01 -8.71 -9.21
CA SER A 31 1.82 -9.14 -9.93
C SER A 31 2.15 -9.58 -11.35
N GLU A 32 1.98 -10.87 -11.63
CA GLU A 32 2.27 -11.46 -12.93
C GLU A 32 1.01 -11.60 -13.82
N ASP A 33 -0.19 -11.55 -13.23
CA ASP A 33 -1.45 -11.78 -13.93
C ASP A 33 -2.49 -10.66 -13.65
N ALA A 34 -3.12 -10.18 -14.72
CA ALA A 34 -4.26 -9.28 -14.63
C ALA A 34 -5.47 -9.98 -14.02
N ALA A 35 -6.23 -9.26 -13.19
CA ALA A 35 -7.49 -9.74 -12.62
C ALA A 35 -8.61 -9.80 -13.66
N TYR A 36 -8.54 -8.96 -14.70
CA TYR A 36 -9.53 -8.84 -15.78
C TYR A 36 -8.85 -8.73 -17.15
N GLU A 37 -9.53 -9.17 -18.23
CA GLU A 37 -8.96 -9.35 -19.58
C GLU A 37 -8.53 -8.04 -20.28
N ASP A 38 -8.96 -6.88 -19.79
CA ASP A 38 -8.69 -5.56 -20.39
C ASP A 38 -8.25 -4.48 -19.37
N TYR A 39 -7.98 -4.87 -18.13
CA TYR A 39 -7.58 -3.95 -17.06
C TYR A 39 -6.24 -4.35 -16.48
N ASP A 40 -5.45 -3.36 -16.08
CA ASP A 40 -4.17 -3.57 -15.37
C ASP A 40 -4.36 -3.91 -13.89
N ASP A 41 -5.62 -4.06 -13.44
CA ASP A 41 -5.95 -4.51 -12.10
C ASP A 41 -5.38 -5.90 -11.86
N PHE A 42 -5.03 -6.22 -10.62
CA PHE A 42 -4.44 -7.52 -10.31
C PHE A 42 -4.79 -8.06 -8.94
N TYR A 43 -4.67 -9.38 -8.78
CA TYR A 43 -4.96 -10.03 -7.52
C TYR A 43 -3.86 -9.80 -6.47
N VAL A 44 -4.30 -9.43 -5.28
CA VAL A 44 -3.48 -9.32 -4.07
C VAL A 44 -3.93 -10.40 -3.10
N ASN A 45 -3.09 -11.42 -2.95
CA ASN A 45 -3.28 -12.52 -2.03
C ASN A 45 -2.26 -12.44 -0.87
N SER A 46 -2.31 -13.41 0.04
CA SER A 46 -1.40 -13.44 1.20
C SER A 46 0.07 -13.50 0.81
N GLU A 47 0.43 -14.20 -0.27
CA GLU A 47 1.82 -14.29 -0.75
C GLU A 47 2.31 -12.93 -1.29
N THR A 48 1.47 -12.24 -2.06
CA THR A 48 1.74 -10.86 -2.52
C THR A 48 1.99 -9.95 -1.33
N LEU A 49 1.12 -9.99 -0.31
CA LEU A 49 1.23 -9.16 0.88
C LEU A 49 2.46 -9.48 1.72
N ASP A 50 2.80 -10.77 1.89
CA ASP A 50 4.02 -11.17 2.61
C ASP A 50 5.27 -10.66 1.90
N HIS A 51 5.31 -10.72 0.56
CA HIS A 51 6.41 -10.19 -0.22
C HIS A 51 6.52 -8.66 -0.10
N VAL A 52 5.41 -7.94 -0.27
CA VAL A 52 5.34 -6.49 -0.11
C VAL A 52 5.79 -6.09 1.30
N HIS A 53 5.35 -6.83 2.34
CA HIS A 53 5.77 -6.60 3.71
C HIS A 53 7.29 -6.71 3.87
N GLN A 54 7.91 -7.77 3.34
CA GLN A 54 9.37 -7.92 3.42
C GLN A 54 10.10 -6.77 2.73
N ARG A 55 9.58 -6.25 1.61
CA ARG A 55 10.18 -5.11 0.92
C ARG A 55 10.05 -3.83 1.73
N ILE A 56 8.88 -3.55 2.29
CA ILE A 56 8.69 -2.39 3.18
C ILE A 56 9.62 -2.47 4.40
N LEU A 57 9.79 -3.64 5.01
CA LEU A 57 10.75 -3.83 6.11
C LEU A 57 12.21 -3.58 5.68
N GLN A 58 12.56 -3.94 4.43
CA GLN A 58 13.88 -3.61 3.88
C GLN A 58 14.05 -2.11 3.68
N GLU A 59 13.04 -1.41 3.16
CA GLU A 59 13.06 0.05 3.02
C GLU A 59 13.21 0.75 4.37
N ILE A 60 12.49 0.29 5.40
CA ILE A 60 12.58 0.82 6.77
C ILE A 60 14.02 0.71 7.28
N LYS A 61 14.64 -0.46 7.06
CA LYS A 61 16.03 -0.71 7.44
C LYS A 61 17.01 0.18 6.67
N LEU A 62 16.83 0.34 5.35
CA LEU A 62 17.66 1.21 4.51
C LEU A 62 17.57 2.68 4.95
N ASN A 63 16.40 3.09 5.44
CA ASN A 63 16.15 4.43 5.93
C ASN A 63 16.60 4.67 7.38
N ASN A 64 17.21 3.67 8.03
CA ASN A 64 17.65 3.68 9.43
C ASN A 64 16.52 4.04 10.41
N MET A 65 15.29 3.64 10.11
CA MET A 65 14.15 3.84 11.00
C MET A 65 14.20 2.83 12.15
N SER A 66 13.80 3.27 13.34
CA SER A 66 13.68 2.41 14.51
C SER A 66 12.29 1.80 14.60
N ASP A 67 12.15 0.68 15.31
CA ASP A 67 10.85 0.04 15.55
C ASP A 67 9.84 0.97 16.24
N LYS A 68 10.32 2.02 16.93
CA LYS A 68 9.47 3.01 17.60
C LYS A 68 8.85 4.02 16.63
N ASP A 69 9.46 4.18 15.46
CA ASP A 69 8.98 5.06 14.42
C ASP A 69 7.87 4.37 13.61
N ILE A 70 7.81 3.04 13.64
CA ILE A 70 6.84 2.23 12.89
C ILE A 70 5.53 2.16 13.66
N LEU A 71 4.44 2.46 12.97
CA LEU A 71 3.11 2.35 13.56
C LEU A 71 2.62 0.91 13.54
N THR A 72 2.02 0.49 14.65
CA THR A 72 1.41 -0.83 14.78
C THR A 72 -0.06 -0.82 14.37
N GLU A 73 -0.69 0.34 14.24
CA GLU A 73 -2.09 0.53 13.87
C GLU A 73 -2.19 1.74 12.94
N VAL A 74 -3.15 1.70 12.01
CA VAL A 74 -3.42 2.83 11.11
C VAL A 74 -4.28 3.83 11.88
N PRO A 75 -3.80 5.07 12.08
CA PRO A 75 -4.58 6.07 12.80
C PRO A 75 -5.77 6.55 11.96
N ASP A 76 -6.83 7.00 12.62
CA ASP A 76 -8.09 7.37 11.94
C ASP A 76 -7.92 8.48 10.89
N ASN A 77 -6.97 9.40 11.10
CA ASN A 77 -6.69 10.49 10.17
C ASN A 77 -5.87 10.07 8.95
N PHE A 78 -5.37 8.83 8.90
CA PHE A 78 -4.59 8.34 7.77
C PHE A 78 -5.38 8.38 6.46
N TRP A 79 -6.67 8.07 6.51
CA TRP A 79 -7.54 8.02 5.33
C TRP A 79 -7.78 9.38 4.67
N GLU A 80 -7.46 10.47 5.36
CA GLU A 80 -7.55 11.84 4.85
C GLU A 80 -6.21 12.32 4.27
N LEU A 81 -5.14 11.51 4.36
CA LEU A 81 -3.82 11.87 3.85
C LEU A 81 -3.78 11.68 2.33
N ASP A 82 -3.38 12.74 1.62
CA ASP A 82 -2.90 12.65 0.25
C ASP A 82 -1.38 12.50 0.30
N ALA A 83 -0.86 11.32 -0.06
CA ALA A 83 0.59 11.11 -0.07
C ALA A 83 1.33 12.02 -1.08
N SER A 84 0.63 12.63 -2.05
CA SER A 84 1.23 13.61 -2.95
C SER A 84 1.58 14.93 -2.25
N ASP A 85 0.94 15.26 -1.13
CA ASP A 85 1.31 16.42 -0.31
C ASP A 85 2.72 16.25 0.28
N PHE A 86 3.09 15.01 0.61
CA PHE A 86 4.42 14.66 1.09
C PHE A 86 5.46 14.66 -0.06
N ALA A 87 5.04 14.34 -1.29
CA ALA A 87 5.92 14.38 -2.46
C ALA A 87 6.31 15.80 -2.90
N LEU A 88 5.52 16.82 -2.53
CA LEU A 88 5.83 18.23 -2.81
C LEU A 88 6.96 18.76 -1.92
N ASP A 89 7.17 18.17 -0.73
CA ASP A 89 8.28 18.47 0.18
C ASP A 89 9.47 17.54 -0.14
N LYS A 90 10.13 17.82 -1.28
CA LYS A 90 11.14 16.98 -1.97
C LYS A 90 12.37 16.56 -1.14
N GLY A 91 12.21 15.68 -0.16
CA GLY A 91 13.32 15.13 0.61
C GLY A 91 13.06 13.72 1.10
N GLU A 92 14.14 13.02 1.49
CA GLU A 92 14.11 11.67 2.11
C GLU A 92 13.20 11.61 3.34
N THR A 93 12.94 12.75 3.99
CA THR A 93 12.05 12.87 5.16
C THR A 93 10.60 12.48 4.83
N SER A 94 10.09 12.90 3.67
CA SER A 94 8.69 12.65 3.24
C SER A 94 8.39 11.16 3.06
N TRP A 95 9.33 10.42 2.47
CA TRP A 95 9.21 8.97 2.32
C TRP A 95 9.23 8.27 3.67
N LYS A 96 10.12 8.67 4.60
CA LYS A 96 10.17 8.09 5.95
C LYS A 96 8.89 8.35 6.74
N GLU A 97 8.30 9.53 6.57
CA GLU A 97 7.02 9.89 7.17
C GLU A 97 5.90 8.98 6.66
N LEU A 98 5.86 8.63 5.38
CA LEU A 98 4.86 7.68 4.86
C LEU A 98 5.18 6.22 5.20
N LEU A 99 6.47 5.86 5.21
CA LEU A 99 6.94 4.50 5.40
C LEU A 99 6.58 3.92 6.76
N CYS A 100 6.40 4.76 7.78
CA CYS A 100 5.98 4.29 9.11
C CYS A 100 4.56 3.71 9.15
N TYR A 101 3.68 4.10 8.22
CA TYR A 101 2.28 3.64 8.18
C TYR A 101 2.14 2.29 7.48
N TYR A 102 2.99 1.99 6.48
CA TYR A 102 2.79 0.85 5.58
C TYR A 102 2.78 -0.53 6.25
N PRO A 103 3.56 -0.82 7.31
CA PRO A 103 3.42 -2.10 8.02
C PRO A 103 2.03 -2.31 8.62
N ALA A 104 1.42 -1.27 9.20
CA ALA A 104 0.06 -1.35 9.74
C ALA A 104 -0.98 -1.52 8.62
N ILE A 105 -0.81 -0.83 7.49
CA ILE A 105 -1.68 -0.95 6.31
C ILE A 105 -1.61 -2.35 5.71
N ILE A 106 -0.41 -2.92 5.55
CA ILE A 106 -0.25 -4.28 5.06
C ILE A 106 -0.94 -5.27 6.01
N ARG A 107 -0.88 -5.06 7.32
CA ARG A 107 -1.60 -5.90 8.28
C ARG A 107 -3.12 -5.79 8.11
N LEU A 108 -3.66 -4.60 7.82
CA LEU A 108 -5.08 -4.43 7.49
C LEU A 108 -5.45 -5.21 6.23
N LEU A 109 -4.66 -5.10 5.16
CA LEU A 109 -4.87 -5.83 3.92
C LEU A 109 -4.77 -7.36 4.13
N GLN A 110 -3.82 -7.83 4.94
CA GLN A 110 -3.68 -9.26 5.29
C GLN A 110 -4.90 -9.78 6.04
N ASN A 111 -5.47 -8.99 6.94
CA ASN A 111 -6.70 -9.35 7.64
C ASN A 111 -7.88 -9.42 6.66
N ALA A 112 -8.03 -8.42 5.78
CA ALA A 112 -9.09 -8.44 4.77
C ALA A 112 -8.96 -9.63 3.80
N VAL A 113 -7.73 -9.96 3.38
CA VAL A 113 -7.47 -11.15 2.55
C VAL A 113 -7.79 -12.44 3.29
N ARG A 114 -7.51 -12.52 4.60
CA ARG A 114 -7.83 -13.70 5.41
C ARG A 114 -9.34 -13.89 5.57
N GLU A 115 -10.08 -12.79 5.74
CA GLU A 115 -11.52 -12.81 5.98
C GLU A 115 -12.32 -13.07 4.69
N ASN A 116 -11.92 -12.44 3.58
CA ASN A 116 -12.71 -12.40 2.35
C ASN A 116 -12.07 -13.16 1.18
N GLY A 117 -10.80 -13.58 1.29
CA GLY A 117 -10.02 -14.11 0.18
C GLY A 117 -9.28 -13.00 -0.58
N PRO A 118 -8.68 -13.30 -1.75
CA PRO A 118 -7.88 -12.33 -2.50
C PRO A 118 -8.63 -11.03 -2.78
N LEU A 119 -7.91 -9.91 -2.70
CA LEU A 119 -8.37 -8.59 -3.12
C LEU A 119 -7.97 -8.35 -4.57
N VAL A 120 -8.65 -7.44 -5.25
CA VAL A 120 -8.21 -6.87 -6.52
C VAL A 120 -7.61 -5.51 -6.23
N CYS A 121 -6.39 -5.26 -6.65
CA CYS A 121 -5.75 -3.95 -6.58
C CYS A 121 -5.92 -3.26 -7.93
N GLY A 122 -6.43 -2.03 -7.91
CA GLY A 122 -6.60 -1.18 -9.08
C GLY A 122 -6.10 0.24 -8.80
N TYR A 123 -5.98 1.05 -9.85
CA TYR A 123 -5.47 2.42 -9.72
C TYR A 123 -6.13 3.39 -10.70
N SER A 124 -6.15 4.68 -10.33
CA SER A 124 -6.61 5.77 -11.19
C SER A 124 -5.66 6.97 -11.14
N CYS A 125 -5.64 7.77 -12.22
CA CYS A 125 -4.78 8.94 -12.40
C CYS A 125 -5.56 10.26 -12.49
#